data_AF-A0A2V3I5H1-F1
#
_entry.id   AF-A0A2V3I5H1-F1
#
_cell.length_a   1.000
_cell.length_b   1.000
_cell.length_c   1.000
_cell.angle_alpha   90.00
_cell.angle_beta   90.00
_cell.angle_gamma   90.00
#
_symmetry.space_group_name_H-M   'P 1'
#
loop_
_entity.id
_entity.type
_entity.pdbx_description
1 polymer ?
#
loop_
_entity_poly.entity_id
_entity_poly.type
_entity_poly.pdbx_seq_one_letter_code
_entity_poly.pdbx_strand_id
1 'polypeptide(L)' 'IGDNTIISSDVVIENSIIMSDCKIDGGLNIKDSIISANCHLHGNNKDKTKKIFLLGEGTKITL' A
#
# COMPACT_ATOMS: atom_id res chain seq x y z
N ILE A 1 0.44 9.70 -4.93
CA ILE A 1 0.43 9.38 -3.49
C ILE A 1 -0.07 10.63 -2.77
N GLY A 2 -1.06 10.49 -1.90
CA GLY A 2 -1.68 11.59 -1.18
C GLY A 2 -0.89 12.03 0.06
N ASP A 3 -1.33 13.12 0.66
CA ASP A 3 -0.66 13.75 1.81
C ASP A 3 -0.64 12.83 3.03
N ASN A 4 0.28 13.09 3.97
CA ASN A 4 0.45 12.35 5.23
C ASN A 4 0.62 10.82 5.07
N THR A 5 0.99 10.36 3.88
CA THR A 5 1.19 8.94 3.61
C THR A 5 2.61 8.53 4.01
N ILE A 6 2.72 7.47 4.82
CA ILE A 6 3.99 6.88 5.24
C ILE A 6 4.23 5.59 4.46
N ILE A 7 5.34 5.53 3.72
CA ILE A 7 5.74 4.35 2.96
C ILE A 7 7.14 3.94 3.39
N SER A 8 7.31 2.68 3.80
CA SER A 8 8.62 2.14 4.14
C SER A 8 9.49 1.96 2.91
N SER A 9 10.82 2.07 3.09
CA SER A 9 11.81 2.05 1.99
C SER A 9 11.84 0.74 1.18
N ASP A 10 11.30 -0.33 1.73
CA ASP A 10 11.23 -1.67 1.14
C ASP A 10 9.94 -1.90 0.32
N VAL A 11 9.03 -0.93 0.27
CA VAL A 11 7.80 -0.98 -0.51
C VAL A 11 8.04 -0.42 -1.90
N VAL A 12 7.60 -1.16 -2.93
CA VAL A 12 7.62 -0.72 -4.32
C VAL A 12 6.19 -0.42 -4.77
N ILE A 13 5.97 0.74 -5.37
CA ILE A 13 4.66 1.15 -5.88
C ILE A 13 4.80 1.55 -7.35
N GLU A 14 4.03 0.91 -8.22
CA GLU A 14 4.00 1.15 -9.66
C GLU A 14 2.55 1.41 -10.11
N ASN A 15 2.32 2.37 -11.01
CA ASN A 15 1.02 2.61 -11.67
C ASN A 15 -0.20 2.63 -10.72
N SER A 16 -0.06 3.18 -9.51
CA SER A 16 -1.09 3.09 -8.48
C SER A 16 -1.47 4.45 -7.91
N ILE A 17 -2.72 4.55 -7.48
CA ILE A 17 -3.26 5.70 -6.74
C ILE A 17 -3.26 5.32 -5.27
N ILE A 18 -2.53 6.08 -4.46
CA ILE A 18 -2.59 6.02 -2.99
C ILE A 18 -3.14 7.35 -2.52
N MET A 19 -4.27 7.33 -1.81
CA MET A 19 -4.88 8.53 -1.23
C MET A 19 -4.22 8.92 0.10
N SER A 20 -4.67 10.00 0.73
CA SER A 20 -4.04 10.58 1.92
C SER A 20 -4.14 9.69 3.17
N ASP A 21 -3.28 9.98 4.14
CA ASP A 21 -3.25 9.38 5.47
C ASP A 21 -3.06 7.84 5.46
N CYS A 22 -2.41 7.31 4.42
CA CYS A 22 -2.11 5.89 4.32
C CYS A 22 -0.82 5.52 5.05
N LYS A 23 -0.73 4.28 5.52
CA LYS A 23 0.52 3.67 5.98
C LYS A 23 0.75 2.36 5.26
N ILE A 24 1.90 2.23 4.60
CA ILE A 24 2.25 1.04 3.82
C ILE A 24 3.67 0.62 4.18
N ASP A 25 3.83 -0.57 4.73
CA ASP A 25 5.12 -1.10 5.14
C ASP A 25 5.23 -2.62 4.92
N GLY A 26 6.41 -3.20 5.18
CA GLY A 26 6.60 -4.66 5.16
C GLY A 26 6.89 -5.26 3.78
N GLY A 27 7.65 -4.56 2.94
CA GLY A 27 8.22 -5.11 1.70
C GLY A 27 7.23 -5.33 0.56
N LEU A 28 6.06 -4.68 0.60
CA LEU A 28 5.01 -4.88 -0.40
C LEU A 28 5.42 -4.36 -1.78
N ASN A 29 5.17 -5.16 -2.82
CA ASN A 29 5.22 -4.70 -4.20
C ASN A 29 3.80 -4.48 -4.71
N ILE A 30 3.38 -3.23 -4.85
CA ILE A 30 2.02 -2.82 -5.25
C ILE A 30 2.06 -2.35 -6.69
N LYS A 31 1.15 -2.86 -7.52
CA LYS A 31 0.98 -2.41 -8.91
C LYS A 31 -0.48 -2.20 -9.28
N ASP A 32 -0.75 -1.29 -10.21
CA ASP A 32 -2.07 -1.11 -10.85
C ASP A 32 -3.24 -1.02 -9.84
N SER A 33 -3.02 -0.33 -8.72
CA SER A 33 -3.89 -0.39 -7.53
C SER A 33 -4.52 0.95 -7.20
N ILE A 34 -5.64 0.90 -6.47
CA ILE A 34 -6.26 2.06 -5.81
C ILE A 34 -6.36 1.75 -4.30
N ILE A 35 -5.63 2.52 -3.51
CA ILE A 35 -5.66 2.50 -2.05
C ILE A 35 -6.35 3.79 -1.59
N SER A 36 -7.55 3.64 -1.03
CA SER A 36 -8.34 4.77 -0.49
C SER A 36 -7.71 5.37 0.77
N ALA A 37 -8.25 6.50 1.23
CA ALA A 37 -7.68 7.24 2.35
C ALA A 37 -7.68 6.44 3.66
N ASN A 38 -6.77 6.79 4.58
CA ASN A 38 -6.69 6.20 5.92
C ASN A 38 -6.50 4.67 5.93
N CYS A 39 -5.89 4.11 4.88
CA CYS A 39 -5.58 2.68 4.81
C CYS A 39 -4.27 2.33 5.53
N HIS A 40 -4.22 1.15 6.15
CA HIS A 40 -2.97 0.60 6.72
C HIS A 40 -2.70 -0.79 6.13
N LEU A 41 -1.62 -0.91 5.39
CA LEU A 41 -1.17 -2.16 4.80
C LEU A 41 0.16 -2.53 5.44
N HIS A 42 0.20 -3.69 6.10
CA HIS A 42 1.43 -4.28 6.59
C HIS A 42 1.71 -5.56 5.80
N GLY A 43 2.85 -5.62 5.12
CA GLY A 43 3.30 -6.82 4.46
C GLY A 43 4.25 -7.66 5.31
N ASN A 44 4.39 -8.92 4.91
CA ASN A 44 5.47 -9.81 5.26
C ASN A 44 6.03 -10.44 3.98
N ASN A 45 6.27 -9.60 2.97
CA ASN A 45 6.50 -10.06 1.60
C ASN A 45 7.94 -10.59 1.46
N LYS A 46 8.16 -11.85 1.88
CA LYS A 46 9.42 -12.59 1.62
C LYS A 46 9.61 -12.87 0.13
N ASP A 47 8.51 -12.98 -0.60
CA ASP A 47 8.51 -13.17 -2.05
C ASP A 47 8.05 -11.88 -2.72
N LYS A 48 8.88 -11.34 -3.62
CA LYS A 48 8.73 -10.01 -4.25
C LYS A 48 7.61 -9.97 -5.30
N THR A 49 6.58 -10.79 -5.13
CA THR A 49 5.41 -10.86 -6.00
C THR A 49 4.66 -9.54 -5.98
N LYS A 50 4.26 -9.08 -7.18
CA LYS A 50 3.48 -7.86 -7.33
C LYS A 50 2.01 -8.15 -7.00
N LYS A 51 1.41 -7.34 -6.12
CA LYS A 51 0.02 -7.44 -5.66
C LYS A 51 -0.81 -6.30 -6.25
N ILE A 52 -2.08 -6.57 -6.51
CA ILE A 52 -3.08 -5.60 -7.00
C ILE A 52 -4.16 -5.44 -5.93
N PHE A 53 -4.52 -4.19 -5.62
CA PHE A 53 -5.47 -3.85 -4.59
C PHE A 53 -6.52 -2.84 -5.08
N LEU A 54 -7.75 -3.04 -4.64
CA LEU A 54 -8.82 -2.05 -4.66
C LEU A 54 -9.41 -2.00 -3.26
N LEU A 55 -8.93 -1.06 -2.45
CA LEU A 55 -9.30 -0.97 -1.03
C LEU A 55 -10.21 0.23 -0.79
N GLY A 56 -11.26 0.01 0.01
CA GLY A 56 -12.11 1.08 0.53
C GLY A 56 -11.44 1.86 1.66
N GLU A 57 -11.93 3.06 1.95
CA GLU A 57 -11.41 3.94 3.00
C GLU A 57 -11.31 3.22 4.35
N GLY A 58 -10.23 3.47 5.10
CA GLY A 58 -10.06 2.91 6.44
C GLY A 58 -9.69 1.42 6.48
N THR A 59 -9.50 0.76 5.32
CA THR A 59 -9.12 -0.65 5.27
C THR A 59 -7.77 -0.89 5.95
N LYS A 60 -7.72 -1.89 6.83
CA LYS A 60 -6.50 -2.32 7.52
C LYS A 60 -6.27 -3.80 7.28
N ILE A 61 -5.14 -4.16 6.66
CA ILE A 61 -4.82 -5.54 6.31
C ILE A 61 -3.35 -5.88 6.60
N THR A 62 -3.13 -7.13 6.99
CA THR A 62 -1.81 -7.74 7.13
C THR A 62 -1.70 -8.90 6.14
N LEU A 63 -0.58 -8.99 5.42
CA LEU A 63 -0.39 -9.89 4.27
C LEU A 63 0.89 -10.72 4.36
#